data_AF-E1IAM1-F1
#
_entry.id   AF-E1IAM1-F1
#
_cell.length_a   1.000
_cell.length_b   1.000
_cell.length_c   1.000
_cell.angle_alpha   90.00
_cell.angle_beta   90.00
_cell.angle_gamma   90.00
#
_symmetry.space_group_name_H-M   'P 1'
#
loop_
_entity.id
_entity.type
_entity.pdbx_description
1 polymer ?
#
loop_
_entity_poly.entity_id
_entity_poly.type
_entity_poly.pdbx_seq_one_letter_code
_entity_poly.pdbx_strand_id
1 'polypeptide(L)'
;MIRAHTIRLNPTPEQANLFRQAAGTARFCYNWGLRAIKDALDQGMPVPTHRALRDAFKRIRTVEYPWTFQVGKSAIDGAFVNLGRAVKNFLDSRSGRRKGKKVGFPAFKSRKRGYGSFYVANDRFSVDGHTLKAQKIGTVNMTEPLRFVGKILGATIRYQAGWWWISIQVEVEHTPPTHTGPTIGVDLGITSLAVTSAGEVFENPKTPQACARHGQTAATVGEPQGEGQCEPPESRRQSWQRRISGSPASVKTGCTSSPPRWCGRHHWWALKTSMSPGC
;
A
#
# COMPACT_ATOMS: atom_id res chain seq x y z
N MET A 1 -24.38 7.74 -0.49
CA MET A 1 -23.63 6.49 -0.21
C MET A 1 -22.15 6.68 -0.56
N ILE A 2 -21.21 6.15 0.22
CA ILE A 2 -19.77 6.22 -0.11
C ILE A 2 -19.39 5.02 -0.99
N ARG A 3 -18.86 5.30 -2.18
CA ARG A 3 -18.32 4.30 -3.10
C ARG A 3 -16.81 4.51 -3.28
N ALA A 4 -16.10 3.44 -3.60
CA ALA A 4 -14.69 3.51 -3.98
C ALA A 4 -14.53 3.10 -5.45
N HIS A 5 -13.68 3.82 -6.19
CA HIS A 5 -13.24 3.43 -7.54
C HIS A 5 -11.74 3.20 -7.52
N THR A 6 -11.29 2.01 -7.94
CA THR A 6 -9.87 1.63 -7.95
C THR A 6 -9.36 1.61 -9.38
N ILE A 7 -8.46 2.53 -9.71
CA ILE A 7 -7.97 2.78 -11.06
C ILE A 7 -6.46 2.54 -11.12
N ARG A 8 -5.96 1.95 -12.20
CA ARG A 8 -4.51 1.79 -12.41
C ARG A 8 -3.89 3.13 -12.82
N LEU A 9 -2.73 3.44 -12.25
CA LEU A 9 -1.92 4.60 -12.60
C LEU A 9 -0.78 4.19 -13.55
N ASN A 10 -0.45 5.10 -14.47
CA ASN A 10 0.71 5.00 -15.35
C ASN A 10 1.70 6.14 -15.00
N PRO A 11 2.41 6.06 -13.85
CA PRO A 11 3.34 7.11 -13.45
C PRO A 11 4.63 7.09 -14.27
N THR A 12 5.23 8.26 -14.45
CA THR A 12 6.62 8.35 -14.94
C THR A 12 7.59 7.71 -13.92
N PRO A 13 8.83 7.35 -14.32
CA PRO A 13 9.81 6.79 -13.39
C PRO A 13 10.08 7.69 -12.15
N GLU A 14 10.07 9.01 -12.34
CA GLU A 14 10.22 10.00 -11.27
C GLU A 14 9.02 9.98 -10.31
N GLN A 15 7.80 9.97 -10.84
CA GLN A 15 6.58 9.86 -10.05
C GLN A 15 6.53 8.54 -9.28
N ALA A 16 6.94 7.44 -9.91
CA ALA A 16 7.03 6.13 -9.25
C ALA A 16 8.04 6.15 -8.10
N ASN A 17 9.17 6.86 -8.24
CA ASN A 17 10.12 7.08 -7.15
C ASN A 17 9.49 7.87 -5.99
N LEU A 18 8.76 8.94 -6.28
CA LEU A 18 8.02 9.70 -5.26
C LEU A 18 6.97 8.83 -4.56
N PHE A 19 6.26 7.96 -5.28
CA PHE A 19 5.31 7.02 -4.68
C PHE A 19 6.00 6.01 -3.75
N ARG A 20 7.17 5.50 -4.13
CA ARG A 20 7.98 4.62 -3.27
C ARG A 20 8.42 5.34 -2.00
N GLN A 21 8.86 6.60 -2.12
CA GLN A 21 9.22 7.43 -0.97
C GLN A 21 8.00 7.68 -0.08
N ALA A 22 6.85 8.09 -0.63
CA ALA A 22 5.62 8.34 0.13
C ALA A 22 5.11 7.11 0.87
N ALA A 23 5.07 5.94 0.21
CA ALA A 23 4.70 4.68 0.85
C ALA A 23 5.71 4.26 1.93
N GLY A 24 7.00 4.51 1.69
CA GLY A 24 8.08 4.30 2.66
C GLY A 24 7.92 5.17 3.91
N THR A 25 7.66 6.47 3.74
CA THR A 25 7.40 7.42 4.82
C THR A 25 6.16 7.03 5.61
N ALA A 26 5.07 6.68 4.94
CA ALA A 26 3.84 6.24 5.59
C ALA A 26 4.06 4.95 6.42
N ARG A 27 4.87 4.00 5.92
CA ARG A 27 5.28 2.82 6.69
C ARG A 27 6.10 3.20 7.91
N PHE A 28 7.08 4.09 7.75
CA PHE A 28 7.94 4.54 8.83
C PHE A 28 7.12 5.21 9.95
N CYS A 29 6.30 6.20 9.62
CA CYS A 29 5.47 6.91 10.62
C CYS A 29 4.49 5.98 11.33
N TYR A 30 3.91 5.01 10.62
CA TYR A 30 3.06 3.99 11.24
C TYR A 30 3.85 3.15 12.26
N ASN A 31 5.04 2.67 11.89
CA ASN A 31 5.87 1.85 12.78
C ASN A 31 6.41 2.67 13.97
N TRP A 32 6.81 3.92 13.74
CA TRP A 32 7.23 4.85 14.78
C TRP A 32 6.12 5.05 15.82
N GLY A 33 4.89 5.32 15.35
CA GLY A 33 3.74 5.45 16.25
C GLY A 33 3.40 4.15 16.98
N LEU A 34 3.46 3.01 16.29
CA LEU A 34 3.18 1.70 16.91
C LEU A 34 4.22 1.35 17.99
N ARG A 35 5.49 1.72 17.79
CA ARG A 35 6.54 1.58 18.79
C ARG A 35 6.21 2.40 20.03
N ALA A 36 5.89 3.69 19.87
CA ALA A 36 5.49 4.55 20.98
C ALA A 36 4.27 4.02 21.76
N ILE A 37 3.28 3.43 21.06
CA ILE A 37 2.14 2.79 21.72
C ILE A 37 2.58 1.57 22.53
N LYS A 38 3.44 0.71 21.98
CA LYS A 38 3.95 -0.46 22.70
C LYS A 38 4.75 -0.04 23.92
N ASP A 39 5.64 0.92 23.78
CA ASP A 39 6.46 1.43 24.88
C ASP A 39 5.58 2.04 26.00
N ALA A 40 4.49 2.74 25.64
CA ALA A 40 3.52 3.24 26.61
C ALA A 40 2.78 2.10 27.34
N LEU A 41 2.37 1.06 26.62
CA LEU A 41 1.74 -0.12 27.21
C LEU A 41 2.68 -0.87 28.15
N ASP A 42 3.95 -1.04 27.76
CA ASP A 42 4.98 -1.70 28.56
C ASP A 42 5.27 -0.93 29.87
N GLN A 43 5.07 0.40 29.85
CA GLN A 43 5.20 1.29 31.01
C GLN A 43 3.90 1.45 31.81
N GLY A 44 2.82 0.76 31.43
CA GLY A 44 1.50 0.90 32.07
C GLY A 44 0.84 2.26 31.85
N MET A 45 1.31 3.04 30.88
CA MET A 45 0.76 4.35 30.54
C MET A 45 -0.47 4.23 29.62
N PRO A 46 -1.36 5.24 29.59
CA PRO A 46 -2.47 5.26 28.66
C PRO A 46 -1.98 5.27 27.20
N VAL A 47 -2.70 4.54 26.34
CA VAL A 47 -2.39 4.47 24.91
C VAL A 47 -2.53 5.86 24.28
N PRO A 48 -1.47 6.40 23.66
CA PRO A 48 -1.54 7.73 23.05
C PRO A 48 -2.48 7.72 21.85
N THR A 49 -3.25 8.79 21.70
CA THR A 49 -4.14 8.96 20.55
C THR A 49 -3.33 9.24 19.27
N HIS A 50 -3.90 8.95 18.10
CA HIS A 50 -3.24 9.26 16.82
C HIS A 50 -2.90 10.75 16.67
N ARG A 51 -3.68 11.66 17.29
CA ARG A 51 -3.40 13.10 17.30
C ARG A 51 -2.14 13.40 18.13
N ALA A 52 -2.06 12.86 19.34
CA ALA A 52 -0.90 13.01 20.21
C ALA A 52 0.39 12.48 19.56
N LEU A 53 0.32 11.31 18.89
CA LEU A 53 1.45 10.75 18.15
C LEU A 53 1.89 11.65 16.98
N ARG A 54 0.92 12.17 16.22
CA ARG A 54 1.21 13.09 15.11
C ARG A 54 1.86 14.38 15.62
N ASP A 55 1.38 14.94 16.73
CA ASP A 55 1.90 16.19 17.27
C ASP A 55 3.30 15.99 17.88
N ALA A 56 3.54 14.85 18.53
CA ALA A 56 4.88 14.45 18.97
C ALA A 56 5.84 14.29 17.78
N PHE A 57 5.42 13.60 16.72
CA PHE A 57 6.21 13.47 15.50
C PHE A 57 6.50 14.82 14.85
N LYS A 58 5.52 15.74 14.83
CA LYS A 58 5.68 17.09 14.27
C LYS A 58 6.77 17.89 14.97
N ARG A 59 6.96 17.73 16.29
CA ARG A 59 8.00 18.43 17.06
C ARG A 59 9.40 17.98 16.68
N ILE A 60 9.61 16.68 16.48
CA ILE A 60 10.94 16.11 16.23
C ILE A 60 11.31 16.04 14.75
N ARG A 61 10.32 15.94 13.85
CA ARG A 61 10.57 15.60 12.43
C ARG A 61 11.46 16.59 11.68
N THR A 62 11.50 17.86 12.09
CA THR A 62 12.34 18.86 11.42
C THR A 62 13.82 18.55 11.61
N VAL A 63 14.20 18.10 12.80
CA VAL A 63 15.60 17.83 13.18
C VAL A 63 15.95 16.36 12.90
N GLU A 64 15.12 15.42 13.38
CA GLU A 64 15.45 13.99 13.29
C GLU A 64 15.10 13.36 11.93
N TYR A 65 14.06 13.87 11.25
CA TYR A 65 13.53 13.24 10.03
C TYR A 65 13.28 14.24 8.88
N PRO A 66 14.27 15.06 8.49
CA PRO A 66 14.09 16.11 7.47
C PRO A 66 13.73 15.55 6.08
N TRP A 67 14.12 14.31 5.78
CA TRP A 67 13.73 13.60 4.55
C TRP A 67 12.21 13.43 4.40
N THR A 68 11.43 13.50 5.49
CA THR A 68 9.96 13.38 5.45
C THR A 68 9.28 14.53 4.72
N PHE A 69 9.96 15.67 4.53
CA PHE A 69 9.42 16.83 3.82
C PHE A 69 9.41 16.67 2.30
N GLN A 70 10.11 15.67 1.75
CA GLN A 70 10.08 15.35 0.32
C GLN A 70 8.68 14.89 -0.11
N VAL A 71 7.92 14.26 0.80
CA VAL A 71 6.58 13.73 0.52
C VAL A 71 5.47 14.68 0.99
N GLY A 72 4.24 14.42 0.57
CA GLY A 72 3.06 15.16 1.02
C GLY A 72 2.72 14.85 2.48
N LYS A 73 2.29 15.87 3.24
CA LYS A 73 1.86 15.75 4.65
C LYS A 73 0.77 14.68 4.84
N SER A 74 -0.12 14.52 3.86
CA SER A 74 -1.21 13.55 3.89
C SER A 74 -0.73 12.10 4.04
N ALA A 75 0.45 11.76 3.53
CA ALA A 75 1.02 10.42 3.67
C ALA A 75 1.39 10.12 5.13
N ILE A 76 1.93 11.11 5.84
CA ILE A 76 2.31 11.04 7.26
C ILE A 76 1.05 10.99 8.13
N ASP A 77 0.15 11.97 7.95
CA ASP A 77 -1.08 12.07 8.74
C ASP A 77 -1.96 10.82 8.56
N GLY A 78 -2.08 10.34 7.32
CA GLY A 78 -2.81 9.12 7.01
C GLY A 78 -2.21 7.88 7.67
N ALA A 79 -0.89 7.82 7.88
CA ALA A 79 -0.25 6.73 8.60
C ALA A 79 -0.71 6.66 10.06
N PHE A 80 -0.72 7.81 10.76
CA PHE A 80 -1.19 7.90 12.14
C PHE A 80 -2.69 7.64 12.27
N VAL A 81 -3.51 8.15 11.34
CA VAL A 81 -4.95 7.88 11.31
C VAL A 81 -5.22 6.38 11.13
N ASN A 82 -4.49 5.72 10.22
CA ASN A 82 -4.59 4.28 10.02
C ASN A 82 -4.17 3.48 11.27
N LEU A 83 -3.13 3.91 11.98
CA LEU A 83 -2.72 3.32 13.25
C LEU A 83 -3.79 3.48 14.32
N GLY A 84 -4.31 4.70 14.50
CA GLY A 84 -5.38 4.99 15.45
C GLY A 84 -6.63 4.15 15.19
N ARG A 85 -7.02 3.99 13.92
CA ARG A 85 -8.12 3.12 13.52
C ARG A 85 -7.83 1.64 13.83
N ALA A 86 -6.61 1.17 13.59
CA ALA A 86 -6.22 -0.21 13.88
C ALA A 86 -6.28 -0.52 15.39
N VAL A 87 -5.78 0.39 16.23
CA VAL A 87 -5.83 0.26 17.69
C VAL A 87 -7.28 0.34 18.20
N LYS A 88 -8.08 1.29 17.69
CA LYS A 88 -9.51 1.37 18.02
C LYS A 88 -10.23 0.06 17.66
N ASN A 89 -9.98 -0.47 16.47
CA ASN A 89 -10.56 -1.75 16.03
C ASN A 89 -10.19 -2.91 16.95
N PHE A 90 -8.94 -2.96 17.42
CA PHE A 90 -8.49 -3.95 18.40
C PHE A 90 -9.28 -3.83 19.71
N LEU A 91 -9.33 -2.64 20.30
CA LEU A 91 -10.04 -2.38 21.56
C LEU A 91 -11.55 -2.65 21.45
N ASP A 92 -12.18 -2.21 20.36
CA ASP A 92 -13.61 -2.42 20.11
C ASP A 92 -13.94 -3.91 19.89
N SER A 93 -13.03 -4.67 19.27
CA SER A 93 -13.20 -6.12 19.13
C SER A 93 -13.06 -6.88 20.46
N ARG A 94 -12.19 -6.40 21.35
CA ARG A 94 -11.98 -7.00 22.68
C ARG A 94 -13.15 -6.73 23.62
N SER A 95 -13.76 -5.55 23.51
CA SER A 95 -14.90 -5.12 24.31
C SER A 95 -16.27 -5.53 23.75
N GLY A 96 -16.31 -6.22 22.60
CA GLY A 96 -17.57 -6.65 21.98
C GLY A 96 -18.36 -5.56 21.24
N ARG A 97 -17.88 -4.31 21.24
CA ARG A 97 -18.52 -3.19 20.49
C ARG A 97 -18.48 -3.40 18.98
N ARG A 98 -17.48 -4.13 18.49
CA ARG A 98 -17.35 -4.51 17.09
C ARG A 98 -17.89 -5.92 16.87
N LYS A 99 -18.88 -6.04 15.98
CA LYS A 99 -19.39 -7.35 15.50
C LYS A 99 -18.28 -8.13 14.77
N GLY A 100 -18.26 -9.45 14.96
CA GLY A 100 -17.36 -10.38 14.28
C GLY A 100 -16.18 -10.86 15.15
N LYS A 101 -15.21 -11.51 14.50
CA LYS A 101 -14.06 -12.12 15.18
C LYS A 101 -13.19 -11.07 15.86
N LYS A 102 -12.69 -11.41 17.07
CA LYS A 102 -11.67 -10.62 17.77
C LYS A 102 -10.45 -10.40 16.87
N VAL A 103 -10.01 -9.15 16.73
CA VAL A 103 -8.84 -8.82 15.90
C VAL A 103 -7.60 -8.77 16.77
N GLY A 104 -6.45 -9.14 16.22
CA GLY A 104 -5.16 -9.06 16.91
C GLY A 104 -4.67 -7.61 17.07
N PHE A 105 -3.72 -7.41 17.98
CA PHE A 105 -3.07 -6.12 18.15
C PHE A 105 -2.33 -5.71 16.86
N PRO A 106 -2.29 -4.41 16.49
CA PRO A 106 -1.62 -3.98 15.27
C PRO A 106 -0.15 -4.43 15.20
N ALA A 107 0.26 -4.94 14.05
CA ALA A 107 1.62 -5.41 13.80
C ALA A 107 2.44 -4.38 13.01
N PHE A 108 3.76 -4.42 13.18
CA PHE A 108 4.66 -3.59 12.40
C PHE A 108 4.54 -3.89 10.90
N LYS A 109 4.52 -2.85 10.09
CA LYS A 109 4.50 -2.96 8.64
C LYS A 109 5.89 -3.32 8.13
N SER A 110 5.96 -4.34 7.28
CA SER A 110 7.20 -4.82 6.66
C SER A 110 7.35 -4.34 5.22
N ARG A 111 8.58 -4.12 4.77
CA ARG A 111 8.92 -3.87 3.36
C ARG A 111 8.89 -5.15 2.50
N LYS A 112 9.00 -6.33 3.12
CA LYS A 112 9.07 -7.62 2.41
C LYS A 112 7.79 -7.96 1.63
N ARG A 113 6.65 -7.36 2.00
CA ARG A 113 5.34 -7.58 1.37
C ARG A 113 5.01 -6.56 0.27
N GLY A 114 5.98 -5.75 -0.15
CA GLY A 114 5.83 -4.71 -1.16
C GLY A 114 6.03 -3.28 -0.63
N TYR A 115 5.87 -2.29 -1.51
CA TYR A 115 6.07 -0.87 -1.16
C TYR A 115 5.02 -0.35 -0.16
N GLY A 116 3.79 -0.87 -0.24
CA GLY A 116 2.69 -0.51 0.63
C GLY A 116 1.75 0.52 0.00
N SER A 117 1.16 1.38 0.83
CA SER A 117 0.21 2.40 0.41
C SER A 117 0.37 3.68 1.21
N PHE A 118 -0.11 4.79 0.65
CA PHE A 118 -0.19 6.08 1.32
C PHE A 118 -1.50 6.78 0.97
N TYR A 119 -1.94 7.65 1.88
CA TYR A 119 -3.17 8.41 1.75
C TYR A 119 -2.89 9.79 1.13
N VAL A 120 -3.83 10.26 0.32
CA VAL A 120 -3.86 11.61 -0.27
C VAL A 120 -5.21 12.23 0.10
N ALA A 121 -5.15 13.38 0.76
CA ALA A 121 -6.35 14.10 1.18
C ALA A 121 -7.04 14.78 -0.02
N ASN A 122 -8.36 14.96 0.05
CA ASN A 122 -9.16 15.52 -1.04
C ASN A 122 -8.73 16.94 -1.47
N ASP A 123 -8.21 17.76 -0.56
CA ASP A 123 -7.68 19.10 -0.85
C ASP A 123 -6.34 19.07 -1.61
N ARG A 124 -5.73 17.89 -1.76
CA ARG A 124 -4.37 17.71 -2.31
C ARG A 124 -4.34 17.10 -3.69
N PHE A 125 -5.48 16.73 -4.25
CA PHE A 125 -5.56 16.26 -5.61
C PHE A 125 -6.87 16.67 -6.29
N SER A 126 -6.81 16.79 -7.61
CA SER A 126 -7.97 16.88 -8.47
C SER A 126 -7.91 15.77 -9.52
N VAL A 127 -9.07 15.39 -10.03
CA VAL A 127 -9.21 14.40 -11.10
C VAL A 127 -9.89 15.09 -12.26
N ASP A 128 -9.30 14.99 -13.43
CA ASP A 128 -9.83 15.55 -14.67
C ASP A 128 -9.65 14.53 -15.80
N GLY A 129 -10.77 14.02 -16.32
CA GLY A 129 -10.79 12.92 -17.28
C GLY A 129 -9.91 11.74 -16.85
N HIS A 130 -8.89 11.45 -17.66
CA HIS A 130 -7.91 10.38 -17.43
C HIS A 130 -6.69 10.83 -16.61
N THR A 131 -6.71 12.00 -15.98
CA THR A 131 -5.54 12.53 -15.28
C THR A 131 -5.83 12.81 -13.81
N LEU A 132 -4.86 12.47 -12.98
CA LEU A 132 -4.80 12.79 -11.56
C LEU A 132 -3.75 13.87 -11.35
N LYS A 133 -4.15 15.06 -10.90
CA LYS A 133 -3.23 16.13 -10.52
C LYS A 133 -3.09 16.15 -9.01
N ALA A 134 -1.92 15.79 -8.49
CA ALA A 134 -1.63 15.75 -7.06
C ALA A 134 -0.50 16.70 -6.67
N GLN A 135 -0.61 17.35 -5.52
CA GLN A 135 0.44 18.23 -5.01
C GLN A 135 1.77 17.47 -4.82
N LYS A 136 2.89 18.09 -5.18
CA LYS A 136 4.27 17.52 -5.22
C LYS A 136 4.50 16.36 -6.21
N ILE A 137 3.46 15.65 -6.64
CA ILE A 137 3.55 14.53 -7.59
C ILE A 137 3.41 15.04 -9.04
N GLY A 138 2.59 16.08 -9.24
CA GLY A 138 2.22 16.58 -10.57
C GLY A 138 1.05 15.81 -11.18
N THR A 139 0.96 15.84 -12.51
CA THR A 139 -0.09 15.18 -13.28
C THR A 139 0.31 13.74 -13.60
N VAL A 140 -0.54 12.78 -13.22
CA VAL A 140 -0.34 11.35 -13.40
C VAL A 140 -1.44 10.81 -14.30
N ASN A 141 -1.08 10.02 -15.30
CA ASN A 141 -2.06 9.38 -16.18
C ASN A 141 -2.75 8.20 -15.48
N MET A 142 -4.07 8.10 -15.65
CA MET A 142 -4.94 7.03 -15.17
C MET A 142 -5.43 6.20 -16.35
N THR A 143 -5.64 4.90 -16.16
CA THR A 143 -6.12 4.03 -17.25
C THR A 143 -7.56 4.29 -17.67
N GLU A 144 -8.39 4.79 -16.77
CA GLU A 144 -9.80 5.05 -16.98
C GLU A 144 -10.21 6.31 -16.21
N PRO A 145 -11.28 7.01 -16.63
CA PRO A 145 -11.76 8.17 -15.92
C PRO A 145 -12.48 7.75 -14.63
N LEU A 146 -12.67 8.71 -13.71
CA LEU A 146 -13.45 8.45 -12.52
C LEU A 146 -14.92 8.16 -12.89
N ARG A 147 -15.37 6.91 -12.72
CA ARG A 147 -16.74 6.48 -13.06
C ARG A 147 -17.86 7.15 -12.28
N PHE A 148 -17.55 7.76 -11.14
CA PHE A 148 -18.54 8.29 -10.21
C PHE A 148 -18.56 9.81 -10.22
N VAL A 149 -19.75 10.36 -10.39
CA VAL A 149 -20.01 11.80 -10.22
C VAL A 149 -20.45 12.02 -8.77
N GLY A 150 -19.74 12.88 -8.04
CA GLY A 150 -20.03 13.15 -6.64
C GLY A 150 -18.87 13.81 -5.92
N LYS A 151 -18.99 13.96 -4.60
CA LYS A 151 -17.98 14.64 -3.77
C LYS A 151 -16.82 13.69 -3.45
N ILE A 152 -15.62 14.08 -3.83
CA ILE A 152 -14.40 13.32 -3.52
C ILE A 152 -14.02 13.51 -2.03
N LEU A 153 -13.91 12.41 -1.30
CA LEU A 153 -13.54 12.40 0.13
C LEU A 153 -12.05 12.19 0.35
N GLY A 154 -11.36 11.53 -0.58
CA GLY A 154 -9.93 11.28 -0.51
C GLY A 154 -9.51 10.11 -1.37
N ALA A 155 -8.20 9.83 -1.40
CA ALA A 155 -7.66 8.73 -2.17
C ALA A 155 -6.57 7.98 -1.43
N THR A 156 -6.41 6.71 -1.76
CA THR A 156 -5.27 5.90 -1.30
C THR A 156 -4.53 5.35 -2.52
N ILE A 157 -3.24 5.68 -2.62
CA ILE A 157 -2.37 5.13 -3.66
C ILE A 157 -1.66 3.91 -3.06
N ARG A 158 -1.73 2.77 -3.75
CA ARG A 158 -1.12 1.50 -3.32
C ARG A 158 -0.34 0.84 -4.44
N TYR A 159 0.71 0.13 -4.07
CA TYR A 159 1.41 -0.76 -4.98
C TYR A 159 0.88 -2.19 -4.84
N GLN A 160 0.49 -2.80 -5.95
CA GLN A 160 0.01 -4.19 -5.98
C GLN A 160 0.28 -4.82 -7.34
N ALA A 161 0.79 -6.06 -7.32
CA ALA A 161 1.01 -6.89 -8.51
C ALA A 161 1.80 -6.19 -9.64
N GLY A 162 2.86 -5.45 -9.29
CA GLY A 162 3.69 -4.74 -10.27
C GLY A 162 3.26 -3.30 -10.56
N TRP A 163 2.02 -2.93 -10.21
CA TRP A 163 1.40 -1.67 -10.63
C TRP A 163 1.05 -0.75 -9.47
N TRP A 164 0.95 0.54 -9.77
CA TRP A 164 0.38 1.54 -8.86
C TRP A 164 -1.12 1.68 -9.15
N TRP A 165 -1.90 1.69 -8.07
CA TRP A 165 -3.35 1.84 -8.10
C TRP A 165 -3.76 3.00 -7.22
N ILE A 166 -4.77 3.74 -7.63
CA ILE A 166 -5.45 4.74 -6.80
C ILE A 166 -6.86 4.28 -6.48
N SER A 167 -7.20 4.23 -5.20
CA SER A 167 -8.57 4.03 -4.73
C SER A 167 -9.15 5.37 -4.30
N ILE A 168 -10.04 5.94 -5.12
CA ILE A 168 -10.71 7.22 -4.86
C ILE A 168 -12.04 6.95 -4.16
N GLN A 169 -12.28 7.63 -3.04
CA GLN A 169 -13.53 7.57 -2.30
C GLN A 169 -14.42 8.73 -2.74
N VAL A 170 -15.62 8.40 -3.22
CA VAL A 170 -16.61 9.36 -3.72
C VAL A 170 -17.90 9.16 -2.96
N GLU A 171 -18.43 10.25 -2.42
CA GLU A 171 -19.79 10.33 -1.92
C GLU A 171 -20.73 10.58 -3.10
N VAL A 172 -21.55 9.58 -3.40
CA VAL A 172 -22.49 9.56 -4.51
C VAL A 172 -23.90 9.61 -3.95
N GLU A 173 -24.75 10.43 -4.55
CA GLU A 173 -26.18 10.41 -4.26
C GLU A 173 -26.74 9.05 -4.71
N HIS A 174 -27.38 8.34 -3.79
CA HIS A 174 -27.95 7.03 -4.08
C HIS A 174 -29.39 7.04 -3.65
N THR A 175 -30.27 7.09 -4.64
CA THR A 175 -31.67 6.75 -4.48
C THR A 175 -31.78 5.22 -4.60
N PRO A 176 -32.19 4.52 -3.52
CA PRO A 176 -32.46 3.10 -3.64
C PRO A 176 -33.59 2.91 -4.66
N PRO A 177 -33.46 1.98 -5.62
CA PRO A 177 -34.52 1.71 -6.56
C PRO A 177 -35.77 1.22 -5.81
N THR A 178 -36.92 1.77 -6.16
CA THR A 178 -38.20 1.26 -5.66
C THR A 178 -38.50 -0.04 -6.40
N HIS A 179 -38.39 -1.17 -5.70
CA HIS A 179 -38.77 -2.45 -6.25
C HIS A 179 -40.29 -2.61 -6.11
N THR A 180 -41.03 -2.55 -7.21
CA THR A 180 -42.48 -2.76 -7.27
C THR A 180 -42.88 -4.21 -7.59
N GLY A 181 -41.90 -5.05 -7.93
CA GLY A 181 -42.10 -6.47 -8.26
C GLY A 181 -42.26 -7.38 -7.03
N PRO A 182 -42.71 -8.62 -7.24
CA PRO A 182 -42.81 -9.62 -6.18
C PRO A 182 -41.43 -9.94 -5.60
N THR A 183 -41.40 -10.30 -4.31
CA THR A 183 -40.17 -10.78 -3.68
C THR A 183 -39.86 -12.19 -4.20
N ILE A 184 -38.71 -12.37 -4.83
CA ILE A 184 -38.25 -13.65 -5.39
C ILE A 184 -37.03 -14.12 -4.58
N GLY A 185 -37.05 -15.38 -4.15
CA GLY A 185 -35.89 -16.03 -3.55
C GLY A 185 -34.89 -16.43 -4.64
N VAL A 186 -33.61 -16.13 -4.44
CA VAL A 186 -32.54 -16.50 -5.37
C VAL A 186 -31.58 -17.45 -4.65
N ASP A 187 -31.48 -18.69 -5.14
CA ASP A 187 -30.53 -19.69 -4.67
C ASP A 187 -29.30 -19.73 -5.59
N LEU A 188 -28.10 -19.58 -5.05
CA LEU A 188 -26.85 -19.56 -5.82
C LEU A 188 -26.18 -20.93 -5.72
N GLY A 189 -26.02 -21.60 -6.85
CA GLY A 189 -25.50 -22.97 -6.93
C GLY A 189 -24.09 -23.07 -7.53
N ILE A 190 -23.54 -24.29 -7.49
CA ILE A 190 -22.30 -24.65 -8.19
C ILE A 190 -22.62 -25.09 -9.63
N THR A 191 -23.71 -25.84 -9.80
CA THR A 191 -24.17 -26.36 -11.10
C THR A 191 -24.81 -25.27 -11.97
N SER A 192 -25.69 -24.48 -11.37
CA SER A 192 -26.35 -23.31 -11.96
C SER A 192 -25.93 -22.06 -11.21
N LEU A 193 -25.71 -20.94 -11.90
CA LEU A 193 -25.30 -19.68 -11.29
C LEU A 193 -26.33 -19.21 -10.27
N ALA A 194 -27.61 -19.26 -10.67
CA ALA A 194 -28.73 -18.89 -9.82
C ALA A 194 -30.00 -19.64 -10.23
N VAL A 195 -30.82 -20.04 -9.27
CA VAL A 195 -32.19 -20.52 -9.48
C VAL A 195 -33.14 -19.60 -8.73
N THR A 196 -34.16 -19.10 -9.40
CA THR A 196 -35.17 -18.24 -8.77
C THR A 196 -36.35 -19.07 -8.27
N SER A 197 -37.04 -18.61 -7.23
CA SER A 197 -38.30 -19.22 -6.77
C SER A 197 -39.42 -19.13 -7.82
N ALA A 198 -39.22 -18.36 -8.89
CA ALA A 198 -40.07 -18.31 -10.07
C ALA A 198 -39.74 -19.40 -11.11
N GLY A 199 -38.74 -20.25 -10.84
CA GLY A 199 -38.33 -21.35 -11.71
C GLY A 199 -37.32 -20.98 -12.81
N GLU A 200 -36.85 -19.73 -12.84
CA GLU A 200 -35.81 -19.32 -13.80
C GLU A 200 -34.45 -19.86 -13.35
N VAL A 201 -33.72 -20.46 -14.30
CA VAL A 201 -32.38 -20.99 -14.07
C VAL A 201 -31.39 -20.16 -14.88
N PHE A 202 -30.46 -19.52 -14.18
CA PHE A 202 -29.33 -18.84 -14.78
C PHE A 202 -28.15 -19.83 -14.83
N GLU A 203 -27.67 -20.11 -16.05
CA GLU A 203 -26.56 -21.03 -16.24
C GLU A 203 -25.25 -20.49 -15.67
N ASN A 204 -24.44 -21.40 -15.12
CA ASN A 204 -23.10 -21.07 -14.68
C ASN A 204 -22.15 -21.01 -15.89
N PRO A 205 -21.52 -19.86 -16.20
CA PRO A 205 -20.55 -19.80 -17.29
C PRO A 205 -19.39 -20.76 -16.98
N LYS A 206 -19.31 -21.86 -17.74
CA LYS A 206 -18.22 -22.82 -17.64
C LYS A 206 -16.91 -22.10 -17.96
N THR A 207 -15.94 -22.16 -17.04
CA THR A 207 -14.57 -21.68 -17.32
C THR A 207 -14.05 -22.38 -18.59
N PRO A 208 -13.49 -21.65 -19.58
CA PRO A 208 -12.91 -22.26 -20.78
C PRO A 208 -11.57 -22.93 -20.45
N GLN A 209 -11.61 -24.03 -19.71
CA GLN A 209 -10.46 -24.92 -19.49
C GLN A 209 -10.19 -25.82 -20.71
N ALA A 210 -11.07 -25.81 -21.73
CA ALA A 210 -10.93 -26.60 -22.95
C ALA A 210 -9.90 -26.05 -23.96
N CYS A 211 -9.49 -24.78 -23.88
CA CYS A 211 -8.46 -24.22 -24.77
C CYS A 211 -7.02 -24.45 -24.27
N ALA A 212 -6.80 -24.78 -23.00
CA ALA A 212 -5.45 -24.99 -22.46
C ALA A 212 -4.82 -26.33 -22.88
N ARG A 213 -5.61 -27.28 -23.39
CA ARG A 213 -5.12 -28.60 -23.83
C ARG A 213 -4.75 -28.68 -25.32
N HIS A 214 -5.18 -27.73 -26.16
CA HIS A 214 -4.86 -27.73 -27.60
C HIS A 214 -3.57 -26.96 -27.95
N GLY A 215 -2.93 -26.30 -26.99
CA GLY A 215 -1.66 -25.57 -27.19
C GLY A 215 -0.39 -26.37 -26.91
N GLN A 216 -0.48 -27.65 -26.51
CA GLN A 216 0.68 -28.48 -26.16
C GLN A 216 1.01 -29.58 -27.18
N THR A 217 0.30 -29.67 -28.30
CA THR A 217 0.55 -30.63 -29.39
C THR A 217 1.01 -29.96 -30.69
N ALA A 218 1.75 -28.86 -30.60
CA ALA A 218 2.42 -28.22 -31.73
C ALA A 218 3.94 -28.08 -31.50
N ALA A 219 4.53 -29.03 -30.76
CA ALA A 219 5.97 -29.16 -30.58
C ALA A 219 6.46 -30.52 -31.11
N THR A 220 6.07 -30.86 -32.34
CA THR A 220 6.72 -31.94 -33.10
C THR A 220 6.58 -31.62 -34.59
N VAL A 221 7.41 -30.71 -35.10
CA VAL A 221 7.70 -30.62 -36.54
C VAL A 221 9.21 -30.62 -36.68
N GLY A 222 9.68 -31.51 -37.55
CA GLY A 222 11.03 -32.04 -37.60
C GLY A 222 12.14 -31.02 -37.84
N GLU A 223 13.35 -31.42 -37.42
CA GLU A 223 14.61 -30.90 -37.91
C GLU A 223 14.67 -30.97 -39.45
N PRO A 224 15.05 -29.89 -40.13
CA PRO A 224 15.70 -29.98 -41.43
C PRO A 224 17.21 -30.01 -41.23
N GLN A 225 17.83 -31.08 -41.72
CA GLN A 225 19.26 -31.13 -42.01
C GLN A 225 19.57 -30.14 -43.13
N GLY A 226 20.61 -29.32 -42.95
CA GLY A 226 21.12 -28.40 -43.96
C GLY A 226 22.30 -27.58 -43.44
N GLU A 227 23.50 -28.04 -43.78
CA GLU A 227 24.77 -27.38 -43.49
C GLU A 227 24.85 -25.99 -44.14
N GLY A 228 25.32 -25.01 -43.37
CA GLY A 228 25.65 -23.67 -43.85
C GLY A 228 26.42 -22.92 -42.77
N GLN A 229 27.75 -22.91 -42.89
CA GLN A 229 28.65 -22.18 -42.01
C GLN A 229 28.48 -20.66 -42.20
N CYS A 230 28.23 -19.94 -41.11
CA CYS A 230 28.49 -18.49 -41.00
C CYS A 230 28.99 -18.20 -39.58
N GLU A 231 30.27 -17.87 -39.46
CA GLU A 231 30.92 -17.53 -38.19
C GLU A 231 30.41 -16.20 -37.61
N PRO A 232 30.31 -16.06 -36.27
CA PRO A 232 29.88 -14.82 -35.64
C PRO A 232 31.05 -13.82 -35.48
N PRO A 233 30.84 -12.50 -35.73
CA PRO A 233 31.88 -11.51 -35.60
C PRO A 233 32.32 -11.30 -34.15
N GLU A 234 33.64 -11.35 -34.00
CA GLU A 234 34.43 -11.29 -32.79
C GLU A 234 34.53 -9.86 -32.24
N SER A 235 33.49 -9.37 -31.55
CA SER A 235 33.64 -8.17 -30.69
C SER A 235 32.48 -7.98 -29.72
N ARG A 236 32.54 -8.62 -28.55
CA ARG A 236 31.97 -8.11 -27.26
C ARG A 236 32.20 -9.07 -26.08
N ARG A 237 33.38 -9.69 -26.00
CA ARG A 237 33.84 -10.43 -24.80
C ARG A 237 35.15 -9.88 -24.24
N GLN A 238 35.29 -8.56 -24.23
CA GLN A 238 36.36 -7.88 -23.49
C GLN A 238 35.78 -6.75 -22.64
N SER A 239 35.05 -7.07 -21.57
CA SER A 239 34.85 -6.12 -20.46
C SER A 239 34.56 -6.74 -19.08
N TRP A 240 34.73 -8.06 -18.90
CA TRP A 240 34.36 -8.73 -17.65
C TRP A 240 35.47 -9.61 -17.02
N GLN A 241 36.70 -9.61 -17.56
CA GLN A 241 37.82 -10.40 -17.03
C GLN A 241 39.10 -9.59 -16.76
N ARG A 242 38.96 -8.35 -16.27
CA ARG A 242 40.06 -7.62 -15.60
C ARG A 242 39.63 -7.14 -14.23
N ARG A 243 39.41 -8.09 -13.30
CA ARG A 243 39.38 -7.79 -11.85
C ARG A 243 39.61 -8.98 -10.93
N ILE A 244 40.27 -10.04 -11.41
CA ILE A 244 40.71 -11.17 -10.58
C ILE A 244 42.12 -11.57 -11.02
N SER A 245 43.12 -10.78 -10.62
CA SER A 245 44.53 -11.18 -10.44
C SER A 245 45.35 -9.94 -10.10
N GLY A 246 45.74 -9.79 -8.84
CA GLY A 246 46.61 -8.72 -8.39
C GLY A 246 46.60 -8.57 -6.87
N SER A 247 47.43 -9.36 -6.20
CA SER A 247 47.88 -9.20 -4.81
C SER A 247 49.42 -9.28 -4.84
N PRO A 248 50.18 -8.92 -3.79
CA PRO A 248 49.90 -8.13 -2.57
C PRO A 248 50.93 -6.98 -2.36
N ALA A 249 50.70 -6.11 -1.36
CA ALA A 249 51.70 -5.62 -0.39
C ALA A 249 51.32 -4.25 0.25
N SER A 250 50.96 -4.24 1.53
CA SER A 250 51.82 -3.71 2.60
C SER A 250 51.02 -3.64 3.89
N VAL A 251 51.61 -4.24 4.93
CA VAL A 251 51.15 -4.19 6.31
C VAL A 251 51.54 -2.83 6.88
N LYS A 252 50.60 -2.16 7.56
CA LYS A 252 50.88 -1.35 8.77
C LYS A 252 49.61 -1.19 9.62
N THR A 253 49.73 -1.77 10.81
CA THR A 253 49.02 -1.60 12.09
C THR A 253 48.23 -0.30 12.32
N GLY A 254 47.08 -0.42 13.01
CA GLY A 254 46.59 0.67 13.88
C GLY A 254 45.07 0.71 14.18
N CYS A 255 44.72 0.43 15.44
CA CYS A 255 43.58 0.96 16.20
C CYS A 255 42.11 0.64 15.83
N THR A 256 41.58 -0.31 16.60
CA THR A 256 40.35 -0.20 17.43
C THR A 256 39.35 0.93 17.14
N SER A 257 38.13 0.56 16.72
CA SER A 257 36.89 1.01 17.38
C SER A 257 35.68 0.25 16.86
N SER A 258 34.99 -0.43 17.77
CA SER A 258 33.69 -1.08 17.56
C SER A 258 32.59 -0.05 17.30
N PRO A 259 31.58 -0.34 16.45
CA PRO A 259 30.43 0.55 16.29
C PRO A 259 29.52 0.52 17.54
N PRO A 260 28.96 1.67 17.96
CA PRO A 260 28.19 1.75 19.19
C PRO A 260 26.81 1.06 19.05
N ARG A 261 26.52 0.20 20.02
CA ARG A 261 25.16 -0.27 20.33
C ARG A 261 24.33 0.94 20.80
N TRP A 262 23.23 1.20 20.11
CA TRP A 262 22.27 2.23 20.52
C TRP A 262 21.46 1.77 21.72
N CYS A 263 21.87 2.19 22.92
CA CYS A 263 21.05 2.26 24.12
C CYS A 263 20.51 3.69 24.25
N GLY A 264 19.30 3.92 23.77
CA GLY A 264 18.59 5.19 23.90
C GLY A 264 17.33 5.01 24.74
N ARG A 265 17.52 4.80 26.05
CA ARG A 265 16.51 5.12 27.08
C ARG A 265 16.62 6.64 27.31
N HIS A 266 15.50 7.31 27.62
CA HIS A 266 15.36 8.76 27.88
C HIS A 266 15.04 9.64 26.66
N HIS A 267 13.74 9.85 26.42
CA HIS A 267 13.12 11.16 26.13
C HIS A 267 11.59 10.97 26.04
N TRP A 268 10.97 10.62 27.17
CA TRP A 268 9.51 10.69 27.35
C TRP A 268 9.23 11.38 28.69
N TRP A 269 9.42 12.70 28.72
CA TRP A 269 8.97 13.58 29.80
C TRP A 269 8.45 14.88 29.17
N ALA A 270 7.31 14.78 28.47
CA ALA A 270 6.53 15.94 28.01
C ALA A 270 5.12 15.51 27.55
N LEU A 271 4.39 14.78 28.41
CA LEU A 271 2.94 14.59 28.30
C LEU A 271 2.33 14.64 29.70
N LYS A 272 2.49 15.78 30.37
CA LYS A 272 1.72 16.15 31.56
C LYS A 272 1.43 17.65 31.48
N THR A 273 0.21 18.01 31.08
CA THR A 273 -0.63 19.14 31.57
C THR A 273 -1.65 19.54 30.50
N SER A 274 -2.91 19.15 30.71
CA SER A 274 -4.11 20.00 30.52
C SER A 274 -5.37 19.17 30.82
N MET A 275 -5.64 18.94 32.10
CA MET A 275 -7.01 18.68 32.59
C MET A 275 -7.19 19.61 33.79
N SER A 276 -7.79 20.77 33.54
CA SER A 276 -8.36 21.59 34.60
C SER A 276 -9.75 21.01 34.92
N PRO A 277 -10.11 20.79 36.20
CA PRO A 277 -11.49 20.59 36.60
C PRO A 277 -12.19 21.95 36.72
N GLY A 278 -13.39 22.06 36.14
CA GLY A 278 -14.26 23.21 36.28
C GLY A 278 -14.96 23.23 37.64
N CYS A 279 -15.04 24.43 38.21
CA CYS A 279 -16.22 24.91 38.93
C CYS A 279 -16.98 25.84 37.98
#